data_AF-A0A1G0RC88-F1
#
_entry.id   AF-A0A1G0RC88-F1
#
_cell.length_a   1.000
_cell.length_b   1.000
_cell.length_c   1.000
_cell.angle_alpha   90.00
_cell.angle_beta   90.00
_cell.angle_gamma   90.00
#
_symmetry.space_group_name_H-M   'P 1'
#
loop_
_entity.id
_entity.type
_entity.pdbx_description
1 polymer ?
#
loop_
_entity_poly.entity_id
_entity_poly.type
_entity_poly.pdbx_seq_one_letter_code
_entity_poly.pdbx_strand_id
1 'polypeptide(L)'
;MKKEVKNIAVSVRARLINIADESKRDYNALLRLYFQERFLYRLSVSSYKPKLVLKGALLLMTNDISKFRPTKDIDFLGNAVLNEIEECKKAIREIAIIDCRDGVEFLVDNVSAERIKEDSDHEGVRIHLPYKMDTIKGYLSIDIGFGDKVVRGPYEIDFPTLLDFPSPLIFIYSLESAIAEKFEAIVKLNFVTSRMKDFFDLIFIAERTKFNIKNLGEAILITFKNRGTDIEDRRLIYNESFKMNAQKQVQWKSFLSRNKLTAEVDFAAVVDKIKSFIEPVLIGRGEETWNHKEWKWQ
;
A
#
# COMPACT_ATOMS: atom_id res chain seq x y z
N MET A 1 -7.71 29.07 28.64
CA MET A 1 -6.90 29.53 27.49
C MET A 1 -5.95 28.41 27.09
N LYS A 2 -6.11 27.80 25.91
CA LYS A 2 -5.12 26.86 25.38
C LYS A 2 -3.83 27.64 25.14
N LYS A 3 -2.72 27.24 25.74
CA LYS A 3 -1.39 27.81 25.45
C LYS A 3 -1.16 27.73 23.94
N GLU A 4 -0.91 28.86 23.29
CA GLU A 4 -0.37 28.85 21.93
C GLU A 4 0.90 28.00 21.91
N VAL A 5 0.91 26.99 21.05
CA VAL A 5 2.07 26.14 20.86
C VAL A 5 3.13 26.98 20.14
N LYS A 6 4.07 27.55 20.90
CA LYS A 6 5.16 28.41 20.38
C LYS A 6 6.00 27.73 19.28
N ASN A 7 5.96 26.41 19.14
CA ASN A 7 6.57 25.66 18.04
C ASN A 7 5.82 24.33 17.82
N ILE A 8 4.93 24.28 16.81
CA ILE A 8 4.10 23.11 16.50
C ILE A 8 4.98 21.88 16.16
N ALA A 9 6.04 22.07 15.39
CA ALA A 9 6.94 20.99 14.98
C ALA A 9 7.59 20.27 16.18
N VAL A 10 8.05 21.03 17.18
CA VAL A 10 8.61 20.46 18.43
C VAL A 10 7.54 19.70 19.22
N SER A 11 6.32 20.24 19.30
CA SER A 11 5.21 19.59 19.99
C SER A 11 4.82 18.27 19.32
N VAL A 12 4.68 18.26 18.00
CA VAL A 12 4.39 17.06 17.20
C VAL A 12 5.47 16.00 17.41
N ARG A 13 6.74 16.40 17.30
CA ARG A 13 7.87 15.50 17.53
C ARG A 13 7.80 14.82 18.91
N ALA A 14 7.60 15.60 19.97
CA ALA A 14 7.50 15.07 21.33
C ALA A 14 6.33 14.06 21.47
N ARG A 15 5.18 14.36 20.85
CA ARG A 15 4.02 13.47 20.89
C ARG A 15 4.24 12.16 20.13
N LEU A 16 4.94 12.21 18.98
CA LEU A 16 5.30 11.00 18.24
C LEU A 16 6.28 10.12 19.03
N ILE A 17 7.20 10.70 19.80
CA ILE A 17 8.08 9.95 20.72
C ILE A 17 7.25 9.22 21.77
N ASN A 18 6.33 9.93 22.44
CA ASN A 18 5.47 9.32 23.45
C ASN A 18 4.64 8.16 22.87
N ILE A 19 4.06 8.34 21.67
CA ILE A 19 3.33 7.26 21.00
C ILE A 19 4.24 6.07 20.71
N ALA A 20 5.48 6.29 20.27
CA ALA A 20 6.43 5.22 20.01
C ALA A 20 6.74 4.41 21.27
N ASP A 21 6.98 5.09 22.38
CA ASP A 21 7.28 4.48 23.67
C ASP A 21 6.09 3.70 24.24
N GLU A 22 4.89 4.29 24.22
CA GLU A 22 3.65 3.67 24.72
C GLU A 22 3.23 2.45 23.88
N SER A 23 3.32 2.56 22.55
CA SER A 23 2.91 1.49 21.64
C SER A 23 4.03 0.47 21.35
N LYS A 24 5.25 0.69 21.86
CA LYS A 24 6.46 -0.08 21.56
C LYS A 24 6.72 -0.22 20.05
N ARG A 25 6.32 0.78 19.26
CA ARG A 25 6.51 0.83 17.80
C ARG A 25 7.81 1.55 17.47
N ASP A 26 8.38 1.23 16.32
CA ASP A 26 9.55 1.93 15.80
C ASP A 26 9.21 3.42 15.57
N TYR A 27 9.91 4.31 16.29
CA TYR A 27 9.70 5.76 16.18
C TYR A 27 9.90 6.26 14.75
N ASN A 28 10.89 5.74 14.01
CA ASN A 28 11.13 6.15 12.62
C ASN A 28 9.98 5.75 11.69
N ALA A 29 9.33 4.60 11.93
CA ALA A 29 8.14 4.18 11.21
C ALA A 29 6.93 5.08 11.50
N LEU A 30 6.71 5.44 12.76
CA LEU A 30 5.66 6.40 13.14
C LEU A 30 5.90 7.78 12.53
N LEU A 31 7.15 8.24 12.55
CA LEU A 31 7.55 9.50 11.95
C LEU A 31 7.28 9.51 10.43
N ARG A 32 7.69 8.47 9.71
CA ARG A 32 7.38 8.32 8.27
C ARG A 32 5.88 8.33 8.02
N LEU A 33 5.12 7.54 8.79
CA LEU A 33 3.67 7.49 8.67
C LEU A 33 3.02 8.86 8.91
N TYR A 34 3.52 9.63 9.87
CA TYR A 34 3.05 10.99 10.10
C TYR A 34 3.28 11.89 8.88
N PHE A 35 4.47 11.87 8.26
CA PHE A 35 4.71 12.64 7.03
C PHE A 35 3.82 12.16 5.87
N GLN A 36 3.58 10.85 5.73
CA GLN A 36 2.68 10.29 4.73
C GLN A 36 1.24 10.77 4.95
N GLU A 37 0.73 10.68 6.18
CA GLU A 37 -0.58 11.18 6.59
C GLU A 37 -0.73 12.68 6.30
N ARG A 38 0.29 13.48 6.63
CA ARG A 38 0.25 14.93 6.42
C ARG A 38 0.34 15.33 4.94
N PHE A 39 1.00 14.53 4.12
CA PHE A 39 0.94 14.66 2.67
C PHE A 39 -0.45 14.29 2.14
N LEU A 40 -1.03 13.16 2.59
CA LEU A 40 -2.38 12.74 2.21
C LEU A 40 -3.44 13.77 2.58
N TYR A 41 -3.30 14.45 3.72
CA TYR A 41 -4.21 15.53 4.08
C TYR A 41 -4.14 16.67 3.08
N ARG A 42 -2.94 17.12 2.69
CA ARG A 42 -2.78 18.14 1.64
C ARG A 42 -3.40 17.69 0.32
N LEU A 43 -3.22 16.41 -0.05
CA LEU A 43 -3.89 15.84 -1.23
C LEU A 43 -5.42 15.97 -1.11
N SER A 44 -5.99 15.64 0.05
CA SER A 44 -7.43 15.65 0.29
C SER A 44 -8.09 17.02 0.14
N VAL A 45 -7.36 18.11 0.39
CA VAL A 45 -7.85 19.49 0.26
C VAL A 45 -7.38 20.17 -1.03
N SER A 46 -6.66 19.45 -1.89
CA SER A 46 -6.17 19.95 -3.17
C SER A 46 -7.12 19.64 -4.33
N SER A 47 -6.92 20.33 -5.46
CA SER A 47 -7.58 20.01 -6.73
C SER A 47 -7.17 18.64 -7.32
N TYR A 48 -6.14 17.99 -6.75
CA TYR A 48 -5.63 16.70 -7.20
C TYR A 48 -6.29 15.50 -6.51
N LYS A 49 -7.11 15.72 -5.47
CA LYS A 49 -7.84 14.66 -4.77
C LYS A 49 -8.49 13.61 -5.69
N PRO A 50 -9.31 13.99 -6.71
CA PRO A 50 -9.94 12.99 -7.59
C PRO A 50 -8.99 12.38 -8.62
N LYS A 51 -7.75 12.89 -8.74
CA LYS A 51 -6.79 12.50 -9.77
C LYS A 51 -5.80 11.43 -9.30
N LEU A 52 -5.63 11.27 -7.98
CA LEU A 52 -4.71 10.32 -7.37
C LEU A 52 -5.48 9.40 -6.42
N VAL A 53 -5.51 8.11 -6.74
CA VAL A 53 -6.17 7.08 -5.93
C VAL A 53 -5.11 6.29 -5.17
N LEU A 54 -5.16 6.28 -3.84
CA LEU A 54 -4.20 5.57 -3.01
C LEU A 54 -4.33 4.05 -3.20
N LYS A 55 -3.20 3.39 -3.45
CA LYS A 55 -3.06 1.94 -3.59
C LYS A 55 -1.92 1.41 -2.73
N GLY A 56 -1.49 0.18 -3.01
CA GLY A 56 -0.31 -0.40 -2.39
C GLY A 56 -0.46 -0.68 -0.90
N ALA A 57 0.64 -0.57 -0.17
CA ALA A 57 0.72 -1.03 1.22
C ALA A 57 0.07 -0.04 2.21
N LEU A 58 0.10 1.27 1.91
CA LEU A 58 -0.46 2.29 2.80
C LEU A 58 -2.00 2.21 2.86
N LEU A 59 -2.64 1.73 1.79
CA LEU A 59 -4.08 1.39 1.76
C LEU A 59 -4.50 0.52 2.95
N LEU A 60 -3.67 -0.45 3.32
CA LEU A 60 -4.00 -1.47 4.32
C LEU A 60 -4.06 -0.90 5.75
N MET A 61 -3.58 0.32 5.96
CA MET A 61 -3.68 1.05 7.23
C MET A 61 -5.12 1.44 7.58
N THR A 62 -6.00 1.53 6.58
CA THR A 62 -7.43 1.86 6.78
C THR A 62 -8.21 0.77 7.53
N ASN A 63 -7.65 -0.45 7.62
CA ASN A 63 -8.29 -1.63 8.19
C ASN A 63 -7.58 -2.15 9.47
N ASP A 64 -7.23 -1.24 10.39
CA ASP A 64 -6.47 -1.43 11.64
C ASP A 64 -5.00 -0.98 11.54
N ILE A 65 -4.76 0.25 12.03
CA ILE A 65 -3.47 0.97 12.08
C ILE A 65 -2.38 0.17 12.81
N SER A 66 -2.76 -0.69 13.76
CA SER A 66 -1.85 -1.22 14.78
C SER A 66 -1.04 -2.43 14.34
N LYS A 67 -1.45 -3.12 13.26
CA LYS A 67 -0.91 -4.45 12.91
C LYS A 67 -0.25 -4.56 11.55
N PHE A 68 -0.42 -3.57 10.68
CA PHE A 68 0.19 -3.65 9.36
C PHE A 68 1.67 -3.24 9.41
N ARG A 69 2.50 -3.94 8.62
CA ARG A 69 3.94 -3.67 8.56
C ARG A 69 4.17 -2.23 8.08
N PRO A 70 5.20 -1.54 8.58
CA PRO A 70 5.55 -0.22 8.05
C PRO A 70 5.79 -0.26 6.53
N THR A 71 5.25 0.73 5.81
CA THR A 71 5.60 0.99 4.42
C THR A 71 6.44 2.26 4.30
N LYS A 72 7.33 2.30 3.30
CA LYS A 72 8.18 3.46 3.03
C LYS A 72 7.58 4.37 1.97
N ASP A 73 6.95 3.77 0.98
CA ASP A 73 6.43 4.45 -0.20
C ASP A 73 4.94 4.74 -0.06
N ILE A 74 4.49 5.79 -0.74
CA ILE A 74 3.07 6.08 -1.02
C ILE A 74 2.83 5.69 -2.47
N ASP A 75 1.94 4.72 -2.70
CA ASP A 75 1.61 4.27 -4.05
C ASP A 75 0.27 4.88 -4.49
N PHE A 76 0.21 5.52 -5.65
CA PHE A 76 -1.01 6.04 -6.26
C PHE A 76 -1.24 5.45 -7.64
N LEU A 77 -2.51 5.33 -8.02
CA LEU A 77 -2.94 5.32 -9.42
C LEU A 77 -3.23 6.75 -9.86
N GLY A 78 -2.55 7.19 -10.92
CA GLY A 78 -2.89 8.41 -11.65
C GLY A 78 -4.06 8.17 -12.59
N ASN A 79 -5.22 8.77 -12.31
CA ASN A 79 -6.44 8.63 -13.12
C ASN A 79 -6.61 9.77 -14.14
N ALA A 80 -6.26 11.00 -13.74
CA ALA A 80 -6.37 12.20 -14.57
C ALA A 80 -5.12 13.09 -14.44
N VAL A 81 -3.97 12.43 -14.31
CA VAL A 81 -2.63 13.03 -14.33
C VAL A 81 -1.92 12.49 -15.57
N LEU A 82 -1.21 13.35 -16.29
CA LEU A 82 -0.42 12.90 -17.43
C LEU A 82 0.75 12.05 -16.94
N ASN A 83 1.06 10.98 -17.67
CA ASN A 83 2.20 10.12 -17.36
C ASN A 83 3.52 10.77 -17.81
N GLU A 84 3.80 11.96 -17.29
CA GLU A 84 4.96 12.78 -17.60
C GLU A 84 5.63 13.22 -16.31
N ILE A 85 6.97 13.12 -16.24
CA ILE A 85 7.73 13.43 -15.04
C ILE A 85 7.44 14.83 -14.51
N GLU A 86 7.43 15.84 -15.39
CA GLU A 86 7.25 17.23 -14.95
C GLU A 86 5.80 17.52 -14.52
N GLU A 87 4.80 16.90 -15.14
CA GLU A 87 3.39 17.02 -14.71
C GLU A 87 3.16 16.36 -13.35
N CYS A 88 3.73 15.17 -13.13
CA CYS A 88 3.69 14.52 -11.83
C CYS A 88 4.42 15.35 -10.75
N LYS A 89 5.61 15.90 -11.05
CA LYS A 89 6.34 16.78 -10.13
C LYS A 89 5.54 18.03 -9.81
N LYS A 90 4.93 18.67 -10.82
CA LYS A 90 4.06 19.83 -10.65
C LYS A 90 2.90 19.51 -9.72
N ALA A 91 2.21 18.40 -9.95
CA ALA A 91 1.11 17.96 -9.08
C ALA A 91 1.55 17.78 -7.63
N ILE A 92 2.66 17.07 -7.38
CA ILE A 92 3.17 16.86 -6.01
C ILE A 92 3.59 18.18 -5.36
N ARG A 93 4.21 19.13 -6.10
CA ARG A 93 4.56 20.46 -5.57
C ARG A 93 3.33 21.28 -5.18
N GLU A 94 2.32 21.32 -6.04
CA GLU A 94 1.07 22.06 -5.78
C GLU A 94 0.30 21.47 -4.59
N ILE A 95 0.36 20.15 -4.38
CA ILE A 95 -0.17 19.53 -3.16
C ILE A 95 0.68 19.92 -1.95
N ALA A 96 2.00 19.76 -2.04
CA ALA A 96 2.92 19.89 -0.93
C ALA A 96 3.03 21.33 -0.37
N ILE A 97 2.80 22.36 -1.19
CA ILE A 97 2.87 23.77 -0.77
C ILE A 97 1.69 24.22 0.10
N ILE A 98 0.61 23.44 0.18
CA ILE A 98 -0.57 23.78 0.98
C ILE A 98 -0.19 23.83 2.46
N ASP A 99 -0.27 25.03 3.07
CA ASP A 99 -0.01 25.21 4.50
C ASP A 99 -1.19 24.63 5.32
N CYS A 100 -0.88 23.63 6.14
CA CYS A 100 -1.83 22.97 7.01
C CYS A 100 -1.53 23.20 8.50
N ARG A 101 -0.50 24.01 8.83
CA ARG A 101 -0.07 24.31 10.21
C ARG A 101 0.11 23.07 11.09
N ASP A 102 0.59 21.98 10.52
CA ASP A 102 0.86 20.69 11.18
C ASP A 102 2.33 20.51 11.57
N GLY A 103 3.16 21.55 11.42
CA GLY A 103 4.58 21.50 11.74
C GLY A 103 5.44 20.81 10.68
N VAL A 104 4.85 20.26 9.62
CA VAL A 104 5.56 19.68 8.48
C VAL A 104 5.81 20.75 7.43
N GLU A 105 7.04 20.82 6.94
CA GLU A 105 7.42 21.58 5.76
C GLU A 105 7.94 20.64 4.68
N PHE A 106 7.30 20.65 3.51
CA PHE A 106 7.78 19.96 2.33
C PHE A 106 8.64 20.90 1.47
N LEU A 107 9.84 20.47 1.10
CA LEU A 107 10.83 21.29 0.40
C LEU A 107 10.62 21.17 -1.12
N VAL A 108 9.58 21.85 -1.62
CA VAL A 108 9.09 21.75 -3.00
C VAL A 108 10.12 22.10 -4.09
N ASP A 109 11.10 22.94 -3.77
CA ASP A 109 12.17 23.33 -4.69
C ASP A 109 13.15 22.17 -4.97
N ASN A 110 13.23 21.21 -4.04
CA ASN A 110 14.16 20.09 -4.10
C ASN A 110 13.50 18.77 -4.54
N VAL A 111 12.32 18.85 -5.17
CA VAL A 111 11.61 17.67 -5.68
C VAL A 111 12.33 17.10 -6.90
N SER A 112 12.69 15.83 -6.83
CA SER A 112 13.21 15.05 -7.96
C SER A 112 12.25 13.92 -8.33
N ALA A 113 12.38 13.41 -9.55
CA ALA A 113 11.57 12.29 -10.01
C ALA A 113 12.31 11.46 -11.07
N GLU A 114 11.94 10.20 -11.18
CA GLU A 114 12.50 9.25 -12.13
C GLU A 114 11.41 8.34 -12.70
N ARG A 115 11.67 7.78 -13.90
CA ARG A 115 10.83 6.73 -14.45
C ARG A 115 11.07 5.44 -13.69
N ILE A 116 9.99 4.74 -13.36
CA ILE A 116 10.04 3.39 -12.79
C ILE A 116 9.24 2.45 -13.67
N LYS A 117 9.66 1.19 -13.78
CA LYS A 117 8.84 0.13 -14.38
C LYS A 117 8.04 -0.54 -13.27
N GLU A 118 6.73 -0.46 -13.33
CA GLU A 118 5.85 -1.06 -12.32
C GLU A 118 5.38 -2.44 -12.82
N ASP A 119 6.19 -3.48 -12.60
CA ASP A 119 5.93 -4.93 -12.86
C ASP A 119 5.25 -5.31 -14.20
N SER A 120 5.08 -4.37 -15.13
CA SER A 120 4.41 -4.50 -16.42
C SER A 120 4.87 -3.40 -17.36
N ASP A 121 4.44 -3.47 -18.63
CA ASP A 121 4.80 -2.54 -19.71
C ASP A 121 4.34 -1.09 -19.49
N HIS A 122 3.82 -0.77 -18.31
CA HIS A 122 3.42 0.58 -17.91
C HIS A 122 4.53 1.23 -17.08
N GLU A 123 5.13 2.28 -17.63
CA GLU A 123 6.07 3.13 -16.92
C GLU A 123 5.31 4.01 -15.92
N GLY A 124 5.71 3.96 -14.66
CA GLY A 124 5.28 4.88 -13.61
C GLY A 124 6.28 6.02 -13.40
N VAL A 125 5.95 6.91 -12.47
CA VAL A 125 6.83 7.98 -12.02
C VAL A 125 7.03 7.88 -10.51
N ARG A 126 8.28 7.75 -10.07
CA ARG A 126 8.66 7.89 -8.66
C ARG A 126 9.08 9.31 -8.39
N ILE A 127 8.54 9.90 -7.33
CA ILE A 127 8.85 11.25 -6.88
C ILE A 127 9.48 11.18 -5.50
N HIS A 128 10.62 11.86 -5.35
CA HIS A 128 11.22 12.11 -4.06
C HIS A 128 10.86 13.51 -3.61
N LEU A 129 10.06 13.61 -2.55
CA LEU A 129 9.62 14.87 -1.94
C LEU A 129 10.33 15.07 -0.59
N PRO A 130 11.38 15.90 -0.52
CA PRO A 130 12.07 16.14 0.74
C PRO A 130 11.16 16.88 1.73
N TYR A 131 11.32 16.58 3.02
CA TYR A 131 10.56 17.20 4.10
C TYR A 131 11.48 17.59 5.26
N LYS A 132 10.99 18.51 6.09
CA LYS A 132 11.55 18.82 7.41
C LYS A 132 10.46 19.05 8.46
N MET A 133 10.80 18.79 9.71
CA MET A 133 10.00 19.12 10.90
C MET A 133 10.94 19.22 12.10
N ASP A 134 11.04 20.38 12.75
CA ASP A 134 12.05 20.63 13.78
C ASP A 134 13.47 20.30 13.25
N THR A 135 14.22 19.42 13.90
CA THR A 135 15.55 18.97 13.47
C THR A 135 15.52 17.80 12.48
N ILE A 136 14.33 17.25 12.23
CA ILE A 136 14.13 16.06 11.38
C ILE A 136 14.14 16.46 9.92
N LYS A 137 14.86 15.69 9.11
CA LYS A 137 14.89 15.80 7.64
C LYS A 137 14.76 14.41 7.02
N GLY A 138 14.16 14.35 5.85
CA GLY A 138 14.02 13.11 5.08
C GLY A 138 13.35 13.39 3.74
N TYR A 139 12.83 12.34 3.11
CA TYR A 139 12.00 12.46 1.93
C TYR A 139 10.88 11.43 1.93
N LEU A 140 9.75 11.78 1.35
CA LEU A 140 8.72 10.83 0.94
C LEU A 140 9.08 10.29 -0.44
N SER A 141 8.87 9.00 -0.63
CA SER A 141 8.91 8.32 -1.92
C SER A 141 7.47 8.10 -2.35
N ILE A 142 7.07 8.72 -3.46
CA ILE A 142 5.70 8.71 -3.97
C ILE A 142 5.72 8.10 -5.37
N ASP A 143 5.12 6.93 -5.52
CA ASP A 143 5.03 6.23 -6.79
C ASP A 143 3.67 6.48 -7.40
N ILE A 144 3.64 6.92 -8.66
CA ILE A 144 2.43 7.11 -9.43
C ILE A 144 2.46 6.10 -10.58
N GLY A 145 1.65 5.07 -10.46
CA GLY A 145 1.35 4.10 -11.50
C GLY A 145 0.20 4.57 -12.39
N PHE A 146 0.09 3.99 -13.58
CA PHE A 146 -0.90 4.37 -14.59
C PHE A 146 -1.49 3.14 -15.29
N GLY A 147 -2.73 3.25 -15.75
CA GLY A 147 -3.36 2.25 -16.63
C GLY A 147 -4.06 1.10 -15.91
N ASP A 148 -3.94 0.98 -14.60
CA ASP A 148 -4.68 -0.02 -13.82
C ASP A 148 -6.19 0.27 -13.80
N LYS A 149 -6.99 -0.80 -13.74
CA LYS A 149 -8.45 -0.73 -13.66
C LYS A 149 -8.91 -1.09 -12.26
N VAL A 150 -9.49 -0.11 -11.56
CA VAL A 150 -10.09 -0.33 -10.25
C VAL A 150 -11.48 -0.92 -10.42
N VAL A 151 -11.67 -2.14 -9.91
CA VAL A 151 -12.96 -2.84 -9.92
C VAL A 151 -13.68 -2.56 -8.61
N ARG A 152 -14.97 -2.21 -8.68
CA ARG A 152 -15.78 -1.82 -7.52
C ARG A 152 -15.07 -0.73 -6.71
N GLY A 153 -14.84 0.43 -7.30
CA GLY A 153 -14.10 1.54 -6.69
C GLY A 153 -13.70 2.55 -7.76
N PRO A 154 -12.89 3.57 -7.41
CA PRO A 154 -12.33 3.83 -6.09
C PRO A 154 -13.38 4.25 -5.05
N TYR A 155 -13.04 4.12 -3.76
CA TYR A 155 -13.89 4.56 -2.65
C TYR A 155 -13.27 5.75 -1.94
N GLU A 156 -14.11 6.64 -1.42
CA GLU A 156 -13.66 7.73 -0.56
C GLU A 156 -13.65 7.28 0.90
N ILE A 157 -12.58 7.59 1.65
CA ILE A 157 -12.44 7.22 3.06
C ILE A 157 -11.70 8.29 3.85
N ASP A 158 -12.04 8.41 5.13
CA ASP A 158 -11.25 9.11 6.13
C ASP A 158 -10.01 8.27 6.50
N PHE A 159 -8.84 8.71 6.04
CA PHE A 159 -7.58 8.02 6.33
C PHE A 159 -7.20 8.23 7.82
N PRO A 160 -6.81 7.17 8.54
CA PRO A 160 -6.52 7.28 9.96
C PRO A 160 -5.34 8.20 10.27
N THR A 161 -5.41 8.93 11.39
CA THR A 161 -4.35 9.84 11.85
C THR A 161 -3.68 9.37 13.14
N LEU A 162 -2.39 9.67 13.28
CA LEU A 162 -1.61 9.38 14.49
C LEU A 162 -1.85 10.38 15.61
N LEU A 163 -2.13 11.63 15.25
CA LEU A 163 -2.35 12.74 16.17
C LEU A 163 -3.71 13.38 15.90
N ASP A 164 -4.10 14.33 16.74
CA ASP A 164 -5.34 15.11 16.67
C ASP A 164 -5.31 16.19 15.56
N PHE A 165 -4.87 15.80 14.36
CA PHE A 165 -5.03 16.59 13.15
C PHE A 165 -6.23 16.10 12.34
N PRO A 166 -6.81 16.95 11.47
CA PRO A 166 -7.88 16.52 10.59
C PRO A 166 -7.47 15.32 9.72
N SER A 167 -8.39 14.37 9.59
CA SER A 167 -8.22 13.17 8.77
C SER A 167 -8.24 13.51 7.27
N PRO A 168 -7.36 12.92 6.45
CA PRO A 168 -7.42 13.01 5.00
C PRO A 168 -8.64 12.29 4.42
N LEU A 169 -9.54 13.00 3.76
CA LEU A 169 -10.62 12.40 2.98
C LEU A 169 -10.14 12.12 1.54
N ILE A 170 -9.73 10.90 1.25
CA ILE A 170 -9.03 10.53 -0.02
C ILE A 170 -9.70 9.37 -0.73
N PHE A 171 -9.42 9.23 -2.04
CA PHE A 171 -9.81 8.07 -2.82
C PHE A 171 -8.82 6.92 -2.64
N ILE A 172 -9.34 5.72 -2.45
CA ILE A 172 -8.57 4.49 -2.25
C ILE A 172 -9.04 3.38 -3.21
N TYR A 173 -8.14 2.43 -3.47
CA TYR A 173 -8.47 1.16 -4.12
C TYR A 173 -9.48 0.33 -3.33
N SER A 174 -10.24 -0.49 -4.04
CA SER A 174 -10.92 -1.63 -3.42
C SER A 174 -9.90 -2.69 -2.99
N LEU A 175 -10.22 -3.42 -1.93
CA LEU A 175 -9.37 -4.51 -1.46
C LEU A 175 -9.32 -5.66 -2.48
N GLU A 176 -10.39 -5.86 -3.26
CA GLU A 176 -10.42 -6.80 -4.38
C GLU A 176 -9.39 -6.42 -5.46
N SER A 177 -9.30 -5.15 -5.85
CA SER A 177 -8.29 -4.69 -6.82
C SER A 177 -6.88 -4.80 -6.24
N ALA A 178 -6.71 -4.49 -4.96
CA ALA A 178 -5.41 -4.63 -4.29
C ALA A 178 -4.95 -6.10 -4.22
N ILE A 179 -5.86 -7.05 -3.96
CA ILE A 179 -5.58 -8.49 -4.03
C ILE A 179 -5.22 -8.89 -5.46
N ALA A 180 -6.01 -8.45 -6.45
CA ALA A 180 -5.82 -8.78 -7.84
C ALA A 180 -4.45 -8.36 -8.37
N GLU A 181 -4.02 -7.12 -8.10
CA GLU A 181 -2.69 -6.64 -8.52
C GLU A 181 -1.54 -7.41 -7.86
N LYS A 182 -1.68 -7.71 -6.56
CA LYS A 182 -0.66 -8.47 -5.82
C LYS A 182 -0.52 -9.89 -6.33
N PHE A 183 -1.65 -10.55 -6.56
CA PHE A 183 -1.67 -11.91 -7.09
C PHE A 183 -1.15 -11.96 -8.53
N GLU A 184 -1.56 -11.01 -9.37
CA GLU A 184 -1.05 -10.88 -10.74
C GLU A 184 0.47 -10.70 -10.77
N ALA A 185 1.03 -9.82 -9.94
CA ALA A 185 2.47 -9.62 -9.86
C ALA A 185 3.22 -10.89 -9.41
N ILE A 186 2.65 -11.66 -8.47
CA ILE A 186 3.20 -12.95 -8.06
C ILE A 186 3.23 -13.95 -9.22
N VAL A 187 2.13 -14.07 -9.96
CA VAL A 187 2.01 -15.01 -11.08
C VAL A 187 2.96 -14.62 -12.20
N LYS A 188 2.95 -13.35 -12.61
CA LYS A 188 3.77 -12.82 -13.69
C LYS A 188 5.27 -12.98 -13.44
N LEU A 189 5.73 -12.60 -12.24
CA LEU A 189 7.16 -12.68 -11.91
C LEU A 189 7.61 -14.11 -11.59
N ASN A 190 6.69 -14.97 -11.16
CA ASN A 190 6.93 -16.39 -10.88
C ASN A 190 8.25 -16.60 -10.08
N PHE A 191 9.15 -17.48 -10.52
CA PHE A 191 10.42 -17.77 -9.84
C PHE A 191 11.33 -16.54 -9.67
N VAL A 192 11.15 -15.47 -10.45
CA VAL A 192 11.93 -14.23 -10.33
C VAL A 192 11.43 -13.35 -9.17
N THR A 193 10.20 -13.55 -8.68
CA THR A 193 9.60 -12.65 -7.69
C THR A 193 10.42 -12.54 -6.40
N SER A 194 10.83 -11.34 -6.00
CA SER A 194 11.39 -11.08 -4.67
C SER A 194 10.35 -10.47 -3.72
N ARG A 195 9.10 -10.32 -4.20
CA ARG A 195 8.02 -9.56 -3.55
C ARG A 195 7.32 -10.38 -2.48
N MET A 196 8.08 -10.90 -1.50
CA MET A 196 7.54 -11.64 -0.35
C MET A 196 6.44 -10.86 0.39
N LYS A 197 6.52 -9.52 0.36
CA LYS A 197 5.49 -8.63 0.89
C LYS A 197 4.10 -8.90 0.31
N ASP A 198 3.98 -9.28 -0.95
CA ASP A 198 2.67 -9.47 -1.58
C ASP A 198 2.00 -10.76 -1.08
N PHE A 199 2.77 -11.83 -0.83
CA PHE A 199 2.25 -13.04 -0.17
C PHE A 199 1.72 -12.74 1.24
N PHE A 200 2.49 -11.96 2.02
CA PHE A 200 2.07 -11.52 3.35
C PHE A 200 0.81 -10.66 3.29
N ASP A 201 0.80 -9.66 2.42
CA ASP A 201 -0.30 -8.70 2.29
C ASP A 201 -1.59 -9.43 1.85
N LEU A 202 -1.52 -10.41 0.94
CA LEU A 202 -2.67 -11.24 0.54
C LEU A 202 -3.29 -11.98 1.72
N ILE A 203 -2.47 -12.68 2.52
CA ILE A 203 -2.96 -13.37 3.71
C ILE A 203 -3.52 -12.36 4.71
N PHE A 204 -2.81 -11.27 4.96
CA PHE A 204 -3.22 -10.24 5.91
C PHE A 204 -4.61 -9.68 5.59
N ILE A 205 -4.87 -9.37 4.32
CA ILE A 205 -6.17 -8.86 3.84
C ILE A 205 -7.26 -9.94 4.02
N ALA A 206 -6.98 -11.17 3.60
CA ALA A 206 -7.93 -12.28 3.69
C ALA A 206 -8.28 -12.66 5.15
N GLU A 207 -7.38 -12.47 6.11
CA GLU A 207 -7.64 -12.75 7.53
C GLU A 207 -8.54 -11.69 8.21
N ARG A 208 -8.80 -10.56 7.57
CA ARG A 208 -9.47 -9.39 8.20
C ARG A 208 -10.72 -8.92 7.50
N THR A 209 -10.97 -9.41 6.29
CA THR A 209 -11.99 -8.85 5.41
C THR A 209 -12.90 -9.95 4.90
N LYS A 210 -14.19 -9.67 4.77
CA LYS A 210 -15.12 -10.55 4.04
C LYS A 210 -15.10 -10.16 2.56
N PHE A 211 -15.17 -11.16 1.68
CA PHE A 211 -15.21 -10.96 0.24
C PHE A 211 -16.41 -11.66 -0.35
N ASN A 212 -17.00 -11.10 -1.40
CA ASN A 212 -17.92 -11.83 -2.26
C ASN A 212 -17.11 -12.50 -3.38
N ILE A 213 -17.38 -13.78 -3.65
CA ILE A 213 -16.61 -14.58 -4.60
C ILE A 213 -16.65 -14.00 -6.02
N LYS A 214 -17.80 -13.45 -6.44
CA LYS A 214 -17.97 -12.88 -7.78
C LYS A 214 -17.19 -11.57 -7.93
N ASN A 215 -17.25 -10.71 -6.92
CA ASN A 215 -16.56 -9.42 -6.93
C ASN A 215 -15.03 -9.61 -6.97
N LEU A 216 -14.51 -10.52 -6.14
CA LEU A 216 -13.07 -10.82 -6.13
C LEU A 216 -12.63 -11.47 -7.45
N GLY A 217 -13.43 -12.37 -8.00
CA GLY A 217 -13.14 -13.01 -9.29
C GLY A 217 -13.11 -12.01 -10.45
N GLU A 218 -14.09 -11.11 -10.49
CA GLU A 218 -14.14 -10.02 -11.47
C GLU A 218 -12.87 -9.15 -11.40
N ALA A 219 -12.46 -8.73 -10.19
CA ALA A 219 -11.25 -7.94 -10.00
C ALA A 219 -9.98 -8.65 -10.50
N ILE A 220 -9.82 -9.93 -10.17
CA ILE A 220 -8.67 -10.73 -10.61
C ILE A 220 -8.67 -10.86 -12.14
N LEU A 221 -9.78 -11.25 -12.75
CA LEU A 221 -9.85 -11.46 -14.20
C LEU A 221 -9.62 -10.16 -14.98
N ILE A 222 -10.20 -9.03 -14.54
CA ILE A 222 -9.98 -7.74 -15.18
C ILE A 222 -8.52 -7.31 -15.06
N THR A 223 -7.89 -7.50 -13.90
CA THR A 223 -6.49 -7.11 -13.67
C THR A 223 -5.54 -7.91 -14.55
N PHE A 224 -5.68 -9.24 -14.58
CA PHE A 224 -4.86 -10.13 -15.41
C PHE A 224 -5.01 -9.78 -16.89
N LYS A 225 -6.26 -9.60 -17.36
CA LYS A 225 -6.53 -9.19 -18.74
C LYS A 225 -5.91 -7.82 -19.07
N ASN A 226 -6.00 -6.86 -18.15
CA ASN A 226 -5.48 -5.51 -18.36
C ASN A 226 -3.96 -5.48 -18.44
N ARG A 227 -3.28 -6.32 -17.65
CA ARG A 227 -1.82 -6.39 -17.57
C ARG A 227 -1.19 -7.42 -18.51
N GLY A 228 -2.01 -8.15 -19.28
CA GLY A 228 -1.56 -9.12 -20.28
C GLY A 228 -0.97 -10.41 -19.68
N THR A 229 -1.29 -10.74 -18.43
CA THR A 229 -0.79 -11.94 -17.76
C THR A 229 -1.78 -13.09 -17.94
N ASP A 230 -1.29 -14.25 -18.37
CA ASP A 230 -2.13 -15.43 -18.49
C ASP A 230 -2.52 -15.94 -17.10
N ILE A 231 -3.83 -16.02 -16.85
CA ILE A 231 -4.35 -16.49 -15.56
C ILE A 231 -3.98 -17.96 -15.30
N GLU A 232 -3.70 -18.75 -16.33
CA GLU A 232 -3.32 -20.17 -16.19
C GLU A 232 -1.89 -20.35 -15.64
N ASP A 233 -1.03 -19.34 -15.78
CA ASP A 233 0.33 -19.37 -15.21
C ASP A 233 0.32 -19.46 -13.67
N ARG A 234 -0.80 -19.12 -13.02
CA ARG A 234 -0.98 -19.29 -11.57
C ARG A 234 -0.69 -20.71 -11.10
N ARG A 235 -0.94 -21.71 -11.96
CA ARG A 235 -0.70 -23.13 -11.65
C ARG A 235 0.78 -23.39 -11.36
N LEU A 236 1.69 -22.63 -11.96
CA LEU A 236 3.12 -22.73 -11.70
C LEU A 236 3.48 -22.34 -10.26
N ILE A 237 2.78 -21.35 -9.70
CA ILE A 237 2.97 -20.90 -8.31
C ILE A 237 2.52 -21.98 -7.31
N TYR A 238 1.48 -22.74 -7.65
CA TYR A 238 0.92 -23.77 -6.79
C TYR A 238 1.70 -25.10 -6.82
N ASN A 239 2.66 -25.25 -7.73
CA ASN A 239 3.44 -26.48 -7.85
C ASN A 239 4.45 -26.64 -6.71
N GLU A 240 4.76 -27.88 -6.36
CA GLU A 240 5.77 -28.21 -5.34
C GLU A 240 7.15 -27.61 -5.67
N SER A 241 7.51 -27.52 -6.96
CA SER A 241 8.78 -26.90 -7.36
C SER A 241 8.89 -25.42 -6.98
N PHE A 242 7.77 -24.68 -6.93
CA PHE A 242 7.76 -23.30 -6.47
C PHE A 242 7.73 -23.23 -4.94
N LYS A 243 6.84 -24.01 -4.30
CA LYS A 243 6.66 -24.03 -2.84
C LYS A 243 7.93 -24.45 -2.07
N MET A 244 8.63 -25.45 -2.60
CA MET A 244 9.85 -26.01 -2.00
C MET A 244 11.13 -25.35 -2.53
N ASN A 245 11.03 -24.28 -3.31
CA ASN A 245 12.20 -23.57 -3.81
C ASN A 245 13.02 -22.99 -2.64
N ALA A 246 14.27 -23.43 -2.52
CA ALA A 246 15.16 -23.05 -1.41
C ALA A 246 15.37 -21.53 -1.30
N GLN A 247 15.45 -20.83 -2.44
CA GLN A 247 15.62 -19.37 -2.44
C GLN A 247 14.36 -18.66 -1.92
N LYS A 248 13.16 -19.12 -2.28
CA LYS A 248 11.89 -18.55 -1.77
C LYS A 248 11.75 -18.73 -0.27
N GLN A 249 12.07 -19.93 0.23
CA GLN A 249 12.09 -20.23 1.67
C GLN A 249 13.02 -19.27 2.44
N VAL A 250 14.23 -19.01 1.92
CA VAL A 250 15.17 -18.05 2.51
C VAL A 250 14.65 -16.61 2.42
N GLN A 251 14.11 -16.20 1.27
CA GLN A 251 13.55 -14.87 1.06
C GLN A 251 12.39 -14.59 2.02
N TRP A 252 11.49 -15.55 2.21
CA TRP A 252 10.34 -15.45 3.11
C TRP A 252 10.77 -15.27 4.58
N LYS A 253 11.66 -16.14 5.08
CA LYS A 253 12.20 -16.04 6.44
C LYS A 253 12.91 -14.71 6.68
N SER A 254 13.70 -14.27 5.70
CA SER A 254 14.40 -12.98 5.76
C SER A 254 13.44 -11.79 5.72
N PHE A 255 12.33 -11.91 5.00
CA PHE A 255 11.28 -10.89 4.97
C PHE A 255 10.58 -10.76 6.33
N LEU A 256 10.17 -11.88 6.94
CA LEU A 256 9.51 -11.87 8.26
C LEU A 256 10.43 -11.30 9.35
N SER A 257 11.68 -11.77 9.41
CA SER A 257 12.66 -11.32 10.40
C SER A 257 12.96 -9.82 10.30
N ARG A 258 13.26 -9.30 9.10
CA ARG A 258 13.57 -7.88 8.90
C ARG A 258 12.42 -6.95 9.26
N ASN A 259 11.18 -7.40 9.12
CA ASN A 259 10.00 -6.61 9.43
C ASN A 259 9.42 -6.94 10.82
N LYS A 260 10.06 -7.82 11.60
CA LYS A 260 9.60 -8.30 12.91
C LYS A 260 8.14 -8.79 12.89
N LEU A 261 7.78 -9.52 11.83
CA LEU A 261 6.42 -10.00 11.61
C LEU A 261 6.24 -11.41 12.18
N THR A 262 5.11 -11.63 12.85
CA THR A 262 4.68 -12.95 13.31
C THR A 262 3.69 -13.51 12.29
N ALA A 263 4.13 -14.52 11.52
CA ALA A 263 3.32 -15.21 10.53
C ALA A 263 3.83 -16.66 10.36
N GLU A 264 3.17 -17.44 9.51
CA GLU A 264 3.62 -18.78 9.12
C GLU A 264 5.05 -18.73 8.57
N VAL A 265 5.92 -19.60 9.10
CA VAL A 265 7.36 -19.58 8.78
C VAL A 265 7.65 -20.41 7.54
N ASP A 266 6.83 -21.43 7.27
CA ASP A 266 6.96 -22.23 6.06
C ASP A 266 6.32 -21.55 4.86
N PHE A 267 7.14 -21.26 3.84
CA PHE A 267 6.65 -20.64 2.61
C PHE A 267 5.70 -21.56 1.83
N ALA A 268 5.85 -22.89 1.91
CA ALA A 268 4.95 -23.81 1.24
C ALA A 268 3.52 -23.70 1.80
N ALA A 269 3.39 -23.71 3.13
CA ALA A 269 2.12 -23.48 3.83
C ALA A 269 1.49 -22.11 3.49
N VAL A 270 2.31 -21.06 3.34
CA VAL A 270 1.84 -19.72 2.89
C VAL A 270 1.22 -19.79 1.49
N VAL A 271 1.86 -20.47 0.55
CA VAL A 271 1.33 -20.63 -0.82
C VAL A 271 0.05 -21.47 -0.81
N ASP A 272 0.00 -22.57 -0.06
CA ASP A 272 -1.19 -23.41 0.05
C ASP A 272 -2.36 -22.65 0.69
N LYS A 273 -2.08 -21.80 1.67
CA LYS A 273 -3.06 -20.91 2.31
C LYS A 273 -3.61 -19.87 1.32
N ILE A 274 -2.76 -19.26 0.47
CA ILE A 274 -3.21 -18.35 -0.58
C ILE A 274 -4.03 -19.11 -1.64
N LYS A 275 -3.60 -20.32 -2.02
CA LYS A 275 -4.32 -21.16 -2.99
C LYS A 275 -5.73 -21.49 -2.50
N SER A 276 -5.91 -21.84 -1.22
CA SER A 276 -7.24 -22.16 -0.67
C SER A 276 -8.18 -20.96 -0.63
N PHE A 277 -7.64 -19.74 -0.61
CA PHE A 277 -8.41 -18.50 -0.71
C PHE A 277 -8.73 -18.14 -2.17
N ILE A 278 -7.74 -18.14 -3.06
CA ILE A 278 -7.86 -17.62 -4.44
C ILE A 278 -8.41 -18.64 -5.43
N GLU A 279 -8.00 -19.91 -5.38
CA GLU A 279 -8.38 -20.88 -6.42
C GLU A 279 -9.89 -21.12 -6.51
N PRO A 280 -10.66 -21.22 -5.40
CA PRO A 280 -12.13 -21.31 -5.44
C PRO A 280 -12.80 -20.21 -6.26
N VAL A 281 -12.26 -18.99 -6.20
CA VAL A 281 -12.74 -17.81 -6.92
C VAL A 281 -12.61 -18.00 -8.44
N LEU A 282 -11.48 -18.56 -8.87
CA LEU A 282 -11.13 -18.66 -10.30
C LEU A 282 -11.80 -19.83 -11.00
N ILE A 283 -12.03 -20.94 -10.29
CA ILE A 283 -12.72 -22.11 -10.85
C ILE A 283 -14.24 -22.04 -10.68
N GLY A 284 -14.76 -20.96 -10.10
CA GLY A 284 -16.18 -20.76 -9.83
C GLY A 284 -16.78 -21.81 -8.89
N ARG A 285 -15.97 -22.37 -7.98
CA ARG A 285 -16.39 -23.37 -7.00
C ARG A 285 -16.20 -22.80 -5.61
N GLY A 286 -17.28 -22.40 -4.96
CA GLY A 286 -17.27 -21.89 -3.59
C GLY A 286 -18.63 -21.30 -3.25
N GLU A 287 -18.91 -21.24 -1.95
CA GLU A 287 -20.06 -20.50 -1.44
C GLU A 287 -19.80 -18.98 -1.60
N GLU A 288 -20.83 -18.14 -1.46
CA GLU A 288 -20.83 -16.77 -2.00
C GLU A 288 -19.86 -15.80 -1.28
N THR A 289 -19.52 -16.07 -0.02
CA THR A 289 -18.89 -15.14 0.92
C THR A 289 -17.66 -15.74 1.61
N TRP A 290 -16.55 -15.02 1.63
CA TRP A 290 -15.36 -15.42 2.38
C TRP A 290 -15.51 -15.16 3.88
N ASN A 291 -15.37 -16.21 4.70
CA ASN A 291 -15.29 -16.12 6.15
C ASN A 291 -13.82 -16.09 6.61
N HIS A 292 -13.32 -14.87 6.83
CA HIS A 292 -11.96 -14.62 7.32
C HIS A 292 -11.62 -15.25 8.67
N LYS A 293 -12.61 -15.50 9.55
CA LYS A 293 -12.36 -16.11 10.87
C LYS A 293 -12.13 -17.61 10.79
N GLU A 294 -12.79 -18.28 9.84
CA GLU A 294 -12.71 -19.73 9.64
C GLU A 294 -11.80 -20.13 8.47
N TRP A 295 -11.25 -19.15 7.75
CA TRP A 295 -10.41 -19.35 6.55
C TRP A 295 -11.07 -20.25 5.50
N LYS A 296 -12.33 -19.95 5.14
CA LYS A 296 -13.04 -20.69 4.09
C LYS A 296 -14.14 -19.85 3.43
N TRP A 297 -14.53 -20.24 2.21
CA TRP A 297 -15.71 -19.72 1.52
C TRP A 297 -16.99 -20.34 2.11
N GLN A 298 -18.00 -19.50 2.32
CA GLN A 298 -19.30 -19.75 2.97
C GLN A 298 -20.50 -19.06 2.32
#